data_AF-A0A438E703-F1
#
_entry.id   AF-A0A438E703-F1
#
_cell.length_a   1.000
_cell.length_b   1.000
_cell.length_c   1.000
_cell.angle_alpha   90.00
_cell.angle_beta   90.00
_cell.angle_gamma   90.00
#
_symmetry.space_group_name_H-M   'P 1'
#
loop_
_entity.id
_entity.type
_entity.pdbx_description
1 polymer ?
#
loop_
_entity_poly.entity_id
_entity_poly.type
_entity_poly.pdbx_seq_one_letter_code
_entity_poly.pdbx_strand_id
1 'polypeptide(L)'
;MDKNAPISSIIGYSRPFSWNFNFRRNLSDSEIEDLEGLMRSLDRLHISPLVPDKRSWSLSPLGLFTVKSFFLALSQYSESPPVFPTKFVWNSQVPFKVKSFVWLVAHKKVNTNDLLQLRRPHKALSPDIFSKDGLGFLKEYL
;
A
#
# COMPACT_ATOMS: atom_id res chain seq x y z
N MET A 1 -30.75 -16.56 -1.05
CA MET A 1 -29.95 -15.40 -0.61
C MET A 1 -29.54 -14.67 -1.87
N ASP A 2 -30.28 -13.63 -2.23
CA ASP A 2 -30.06 -12.90 -3.49
C ASP A 2 -28.78 -12.08 -3.42
N LYS A 3 -27.85 -12.35 -4.35
CA LYS A 3 -26.51 -11.75 -4.41
C LYS A 3 -26.53 -10.28 -4.86
N ASN A 4 -27.71 -9.71 -5.13
CA ASN A 4 -27.91 -8.42 -5.77
C ASN A 4 -28.72 -7.43 -4.92
N ALA A 5 -28.99 -7.74 -3.65
CA ALA A 5 -29.67 -6.81 -2.76
C ALA A 5 -28.76 -5.60 -2.46
N PRO A 6 -29.25 -4.36 -2.61
CA PRO A 6 -28.48 -3.17 -2.25
C PRO A 6 -28.18 -3.19 -0.75
N ILE A 7 -26.96 -2.82 -0.35
CA ILE A 7 -26.49 -2.85 1.06
C ILE A 7 -27.46 -2.10 2.00
N SER A 8 -28.16 -1.08 1.48
CA SER A 8 -29.20 -0.34 2.19
C SER A 8 -30.38 -1.19 2.67
N SER A 9 -30.66 -2.36 2.09
CA SER A 9 -31.72 -3.27 2.56
C SER A 9 -31.29 -4.15 3.73
N ILE A 10 -29.99 -4.33 3.95
CA ILE A 10 -29.42 -5.09 5.08
C ILE A 10 -29.31 -4.19 6.31
N ILE A 11 -29.07 -2.90 6.10
CA ILE A 11 -28.89 -1.89 7.16
C ILE A 11 -30.20 -1.12 7.31
N GLY A 12 -31.11 -1.66 8.13
CA GLY A 12 -32.47 -1.15 8.29
C GLY A 12 -32.60 0.35 8.60
N TYR A 13 -33.70 0.94 8.10
CA TYR A 13 -34.16 2.34 8.16
C TYR A 13 -34.42 2.95 9.57
N SER A 14 -33.73 2.51 10.62
CA SER A 14 -34.08 2.90 12.01
C SER A 14 -33.18 3.96 12.63
N ARG A 15 -32.62 4.91 11.86
CA ARG A 15 -31.72 5.94 12.43
C ARG A 15 -31.97 7.35 11.92
N PRO A 16 -31.83 8.37 12.80
CA PRO A 16 -31.94 9.77 12.43
C PRO A 16 -30.82 10.24 11.49
N PHE A 17 -29.73 9.47 11.39
CA PHE A 17 -28.66 9.63 10.40
C PHE A 17 -28.37 8.26 9.77
N SER A 18 -28.51 8.15 8.46
CA SER A 18 -28.10 6.96 7.70
C SER A 18 -26.79 7.28 6.96
N TRP A 19 -25.81 6.40 7.10
CA TRP A 19 -24.55 6.52 6.37
C TRP A 19 -24.76 6.10 4.92
N ASN A 20 -24.52 7.01 3.99
CA ASN A 20 -24.72 6.77 2.56
C ASN A 20 -23.38 6.42 1.88
N PHE A 21 -23.08 5.13 1.77
CA PHE A 21 -21.91 4.62 1.06
C PHE A 21 -22.25 4.32 -0.40
N ASN A 22 -21.63 5.05 -1.33
CA ASN A 22 -21.78 4.84 -2.76
C ASN A 22 -20.53 4.15 -3.31
N PHE A 23 -20.57 2.82 -3.41
CA PHE A 23 -19.48 2.04 -3.97
C PHE A 23 -19.52 2.06 -5.51
N ARG A 24 -18.35 2.23 -6.14
CA ARG A 24 -18.23 2.21 -7.62
C ARG A 24 -18.31 0.82 -8.23
N ARG A 25 -18.09 -0.22 -7.42
CA ARG A 25 -18.12 -1.64 -7.80
C ARG A 25 -18.70 -2.46 -6.65
N ASN A 26 -19.05 -3.70 -6.95
CA ASN A 26 -19.44 -4.66 -5.92
C ASN A 26 -18.25 -4.96 -4.99
N LEU A 27 -18.55 -5.15 -3.71
CA LEU A 27 -17.59 -5.53 -2.68
C LEU A 27 -17.36 -7.04 -2.72
N SER A 28 -16.14 -7.48 -2.39
CA SER A 28 -15.86 -8.88 -2.10
C SER A 28 -16.36 -9.27 -0.70
N ASP A 29 -16.46 -10.57 -0.41
CA ASP A 29 -16.90 -11.06 0.90
C ASP A 29 -16.02 -10.53 2.06
N SER A 30 -14.69 -10.42 1.84
CA SER A 30 -13.78 -9.82 2.82
C SER A 30 -14.02 -8.32 3.04
N GLU A 31 -14.31 -7.58 1.97
CA GLU A 31 -14.61 -6.14 2.06
C GLU A 31 -15.96 -5.88 2.72
N ILE A 32 -16.91 -6.82 2.59
CA ILE A 32 -18.19 -6.79 3.29
C ILE A 32 -17.96 -6.98 4.79
N GLU A 33 -17.14 -7.94 5.21
CA GLU A 33 -16.78 -8.12 6.63
C GLU A 33 -16.12 -6.87 7.22
N ASP A 34 -15.20 -6.25 6.48
CA ASP A 34 -14.59 -4.97 6.85
C ASP A 34 -15.63 -3.85 6.99
N LEU A 35 -16.58 -3.77 6.05
CA LEU A 35 -17.67 -2.80 6.08
C LEU A 35 -18.59 -3.01 7.28
N GLU A 36 -18.93 -4.24 7.62
CA GLU A 36 -19.70 -4.56 8.82
C GLU A 36 -18.96 -4.14 10.09
N GLY A 37 -17.64 -4.36 10.13
CA GLY A 37 -16.76 -3.90 11.20
C GLY A 37 -16.78 -2.37 11.34
N LEU A 38 -16.73 -1.67 10.21
CA LEU A 38 -16.88 -0.22 10.16
C LEU A 38 -18.25 0.22 10.67
N MET A 39 -19.34 -0.41 10.23
CA MET A 39 -20.71 -0.03 10.65
C MET A 39 -20.86 -0.18 12.15
N ARG A 40 -20.44 -1.31 12.72
CA ARG A 40 -20.42 -1.54 14.18
C ARG A 40 -19.62 -0.48 14.96
N SER A 41 -18.59 0.09 14.35
CA SER A 41 -17.77 1.15 14.96
C SER A 41 -18.48 2.50 14.89
N LEU A 42 -19.11 2.82 13.76
CA LEU A 42 -19.90 4.05 13.59
C LEU A 42 -21.15 4.07 14.47
N ASP A 43 -21.74 2.91 14.76
CA ASP A 43 -22.88 2.76 15.67
C ASP A 43 -22.60 3.30 17.08
N ARG A 44 -21.34 3.29 17.49
CA ARG A 44 -20.91 3.79 18.80
C ARG A 44 -20.68 5.31 18.80
N LEU A 45 -20.77 5.97 17.65
CA LEU A 45 -20.52 7.41 17.53
C LEU A 45 -21.83 8.18 17.66
N HIS A 46 -21.84 9.15 18.58
CA HIS A 46 -22.91 10.12 18.70
C HIS A 46 -22.54 11.40 17.96
N ILE A 47 -23.13 11.60 16.78
CA ILE A 47 -22.93 12.82 15.99
C ILE A 47 -23.90 13.89 16.48
N SER A 48 -23.37 15.06 16.82
CA SER A 48 -24.18 16.23 17.17
C SER A 48 -24.16 17.24 16.03
N PRO A 49 -25.29 17.48 15.34
CA PRO A 49 -25.34 18.41 14.19
C PRO A 49 -25.16 19.88 14.60
N LEU A 50 -25.24 20.18 15.90
CA LEU A 50 -25.13 21.53 16.44
C LEU A 50 -23.70 21.91 16.84
N VAL A 51 -22.78 20.94 16.87
CA VAL A 51 -21.39 21.16 17.27
C VAL A 51 -20.52 21.20 16.02
N PRO A 52 -19.71 22.25 15.81
CA PRO A 52 -18.81 22.30 14.67
C PRO A 52 -17.72 21.23 14.79
N ASP A 53 -17.36 20.64 13.66
CA ASP A 53 -16.32 19.62 13.59
C ASP A 53 -14.96 20.18 14.05
N LYS A 54 -14.25 19.39 14.85
CA LYS A 54 -12.89 19.70 15.31
C LYS A 54 -11.95 18.55 14.98
N ARG A 55 -10.86 18.86 14.29
CA ARG A 55 -9.76 17.91 14.08
C ARG A 55 -9.05 17.66 15.42
N SER A 56 -8.90 16.41 15.80
CA SER A 56 -8.13 15.98 16.97
C SER A 56 -7.03 15.00 16.56
N TRP A 57 -5.96 14.99 17.35
CA TRP A 57 -4.82 14.11 17.16
C TRP A 57 -4.57 13.32 18.44
N SER A 58 -5.01 12.06 18.49
CA SER A 58 -4.96 11.21 19.68
C SER A 58 -3.54 10.84 20.12
N LEU A 59 -2.55 11.01 19.25
CA LEU A 59 -1.14 10.73 19.52
C LEU A 59 -0.43 11.89 20.25
N SER A 60 -1.16 12.92 20.64
CA SER A 60 -0.66 14.06 21.43
C SER A 60 -1.64 14.36 22.58
N PRO A 61 -1.15 14.58 23.82
CA PRO A 61 -2.01 14.94 24.95
C PRO A 61 -2.83 16.22 24.73
N LEU A 62 -2.32 17.14 23.91
CA LEU A 62 -3.00 18.40 23.57
C LEU A 62 -4.04 18.23 22.45
N GLY A 63 -4.16 17.03 21.86
CA GLY A 63 -5.02 16.80 20.70
C GLY A 63 -4.56 17.51 19.43
N LEU A 64 -3.36 18.10 19.44
CA LEU A 64 -2.80 18.85 18.32
C LEU A 64 -1.78 18.00 17.56
N PHE A 65 -1.84 18.10 16.24
CA PHE A 65 -0.84 17.48 15.37
C PHE A 65 0.52 18.14 15.59
N THR A 66 1.55 17.32 15.78
CA THR A 66 2.94 17.77 15.73
C THR A 66 3.77 16.77 14.95
N VAL A 67 4.74 17.27 14.18
CA VAL A 67 5.69 16.44 13.43
C VAL A 67 6.37 15.43 14.37
N LYS A 68 6.76 15.87 15.57
CA LYS A 68 7.36 15.00 16.60
C LYS A 68 6.45 13.82 16.99
N SER A 69 5.18 14.07 17.33
CA SER A 69 4.25 12.99 17.71
C SER A 69 3.98 12.00 16.58
N PHE A 70 3.89 12.50 15.34
CA PHE A 70 3.73 11.67 14.15
C PHE A 70 4.92 10.73 13.94
N PHE A 71 6.15 11.26 13.94
CA PHE A 71 7.34 10.44 13.76
C PHE A 71 7.56 9.46 14.91
N LEU A 72 7.24 9.84 16.15
CA LEU A 72 7.30 8.92 17.29
C LEU A 72 6.32 7.74 17.11
N ALA A 73 5.09 8.00 16.68
CA ALA A 73 4.13 6.93 16.41
C ALA A 73 4.60 6.00 15.29
N LEU A 74 5.10 6.56 14.18
CA LEU A 74 5.66 5.75 13.09
C LEU A 74 6.84 4.88 13.54
N SER A 75 7.71 5.41 14.40
CA SER A 75 8.87 4.66 14.91
C SER A 75 8.48 3.49 15.82
N GLN A 76 7.34 3.58 16.51
CA GLN A 76 6.85 2.50 17.38
C GLN A 76 6.22 1.35 16.58
N TYR A 77 5.57 1.67 15.46
CA TYR A 77 4.98 0.66 14.56
C TYR A 77 5.99 0.01 13.62
N SER A 78 7.18 0.59 13.45
CA SER A 78 8.27 -0.12 12.80
C SER A 78 8.82 -1.17 13.75
N GLU A 79 8.28 -2.39 13.69
CA GLU A 79 8.90 -3.60 14.24
C GLU A 79 10.25 -3.83 13.54
N SER A 80 11.27 -3.06 13.92
CA SER A 80 12.57 -2.93 13.26
C SER A 80 12.46 -2.57 11.77
N PRO A 81 12.97 -1.42 11.32
CA PRO A 81 13.31 -1.32 9.91
C PRO A 81 14.25 -2.49 9.59
N PRO A 82 14.11 -3.20 8.45
CA PRO A 82 15.19 -4.06 7.99
C PRO A 82 16.45 -3.21 8.09
N VAL A 83 17.47 -3.71 8.80
CA VAL A 83 18.70 -2.97 9.15
C VAL A 83 19.47 -2.70 7.87
N PHE A 84 18.93 -1.79 7.07
CA PHE A 84 19.51 -1.31 5.86
C PHE A 84 20.41 -0.17 6.26
N PRO A 85 21.68 -0.15 5.82
CA PRO A 85 22.63 0.88 6.21
C PRO A 85 22.32 2.17 5.44
N THR A 86 21.20 2.81 5.77
CA THR A 86 20.68 4.05 5.18
C THR A 86 21.74 5.14 5.20
N LYS A 87 22.49 5.28 6.30
CA LYS A 87 23.61 6.23 6.39
C LYS A 87 24.73 5.92 5.40
N PHE A 88 25.07 4.64 5.17
CA PHE A 88 26.09 4.25 4.20
C PHE A 88 25.66 4.61 2.78
N VAL A 89 24.43 4.29 2.40
CA VAL A 89 23.92 4.58 1.05
C VAL A 89 23.82 6.08 0.80
N TRP A 90 23.25 6.85 1.73
CA TRP A 90 23.04 8.29 1.51
C TRP A 90 24.31 9.12 1.67
N ASN A 91 25.27 8.72 2.52
CA ASN A 91 26.54 9.45 2.71
C ASN A 91 27.65 9.02 1.75
N SER A 92 27.48 7.95 0.97
CA SER A 92 28.49 7.50 0.01
C SER A 92 28.75 8.55 -1.09
N GLN A 93 29.99 8.65 -1.58
CA GLN A 93 30.35 9.52 -2.71
C GLN A 93 30.09 8.83 -4.05
N VAL A 94 28.85 8.35 -4.26
CA VAL A 94 28.43 7.73 -5.52
C VAL A 94 27.30 8.53 -6.17
N PRO A 95 27.11 8.42 -7.50
CA PRO A 95 26.02 9.10 -8.18
C PRO A 95 24.65 8.76 -7.58
N PHE A 96 23.74 9.73 -7.55
CA PHE A 96 22.40 9.58 -6.98
C PHE A 96 21.65 8.36 -7.54
N LYS A 97 21.79 8.09 -8.85
CA LYS A 97 21.19 6.93 -9.51
C LYS A 97 21.56 5.60 -8.85
N VAL A 98 22.81 5.46 -8.41
CA VAL A 98 23.30 4.25 -7.72
C VAL A 98 22.67 4.14 -6.33
N LYS A 99 22.61 5.24 -5.58
CA LYS A 99 21.96 5.28 -4.25
C LYS A 99 20.48 4.89 -4.34
N SER A 100 19.76 5.46 -5.30
CA SER A 100 18.35 5.14 -5.56
C SER A 100 18.16 3.68 -5.95
N PHE A 101 19.04 3.12 -6.78
CA PHE A 101 18.98 1.72 -7.17
C PHE A 101 19.22 0.78 -5.98
N VAL A 102 20.27 1.00 -5.19
CA VAL A 102 20.58 0.19 -4.01
C VAL A 102 19.45 0.26 -2.97
N TRP A 103 18.83 1.44 -2.80
CA TRP A 103 17.62 1.60 -1.98
C TRP A 103 16.45 0.73 -2.47
N LEU A 104 16.19 0.72 -3.78
CA LEU A 104 15.15 -0.13 -4.36
C LEU A 104 15.46 -1.62 -4.19
N VAL A 105 16.71 -2.04 -4.36
CA VAL A 105 17.17 -3.42 -4.16
C VAL A 105 16.91 -3.86 -2.72
N ALA A 106 17.33 -3.06 -1.75
CA ALA A 106 17.20 -3.37 -0.33
C ALA A 106 15.75 -3.56 0.12
N HIS A 107 14.84 -2.78 -0.46
CA HIS A 107 13.41 -2.90 -0.19
C HIS A 107 12.70 -3.95 -1.07
N LYS A 108 13.41 -4.70 -1.92
CA LYS A 108 12.85 -5.63 -2.91
C LYS A 108 11.82 -4.98 -3.83
N LYS A 109 12.04 -3.71 -4.18
CA LYS A 109 11.15 -2.85 -5.00
C LYS A 109 11.74 -2.50 -6.38
N VAL A 110 12.80 -3.17 -6.81
CA VAL A 110 13.31 -3.03 -8.18
C VAL A 110 12.26 -3.57 -9.14
N ASN A 111 12.02 -2.86 -10.24
CA ASN A 111 11.15 -3.34 -11.30
C ASN A 111 11.86 -4.45 -12.10
N THR A 112 11.91 -5.66 -11.54
CA THR A 112 12.29 -6.87 -12.27
C THR A 112 11.21 -7.21 -13.29
N ASN A 113 11.58 -7.93 -14.35
CA ASN A 113 10.65 -8.36 -15.41
C ASN A 113 9.39 -9.03 -14.81
N ASP A 114 9.56 -9.93 -13.86
CA ASP A 114 8.49 -10.64 -13.16
C ASP A 114 7.49 -9.69 -12.45
N LEU A 115 8.00 -8.65 -11.79
CA LEU A 115 7.17 -7.63 -11.12
C LEU A 115 6.46 -6.71 -12.10
N LEU A 116 7.06 -6.47 -13.27
CA LEU A 116 6.43 -5.74 -14.37
C LEU A 116 5.35 -6.56 -15.05
N GLN A 117 5.55 -7.87 -15.22
CA GLN A 117 4.56 -8.80 -15.75
C GLN A 117 3.35 -8.90 -14.82
N LEU A 118 3.53 -8.94 -13.50
CA LEU A 118 2.42 -8.92 -12.54
C LEU A 118 1.54 -7.66 -12.66
N ARG A 119 2.14 -6.51 -12.99
CA ARG A 119 1.40 -5.25 -13.23
C ARG A 119 0.84 -5.13 -14.64
N ARG A 120 1.36 -5.90 -15.60
CA ARG A 120 0.95 -5.89 -17.01
C ARG A 120 0.78 -7.34 -17.51
N PRO A 121 -0.23 -8.07 -17.01
CA PRO A 121 -0.40 -9.48 -17.31
C PRO A 121 -0.60 -9.77 -18.81
N HIS A 122 -1.08 -8.78 -19.56
CA HIS A 122 -1.35 -8.90 -21.01
C HIS A 122 -0.16 -8.52 -21.90
N LYS A 123 1.01 -8.21 -21.32
CA LYS A 123 2.24 -7.90 -22.08
C LYS A 123 3.36 -8.82 -21.61
N ALA A 124 3.60 -9.89 -22.35
CA ALA A 124 4.77 -10.73 -22.15
C ALA A 124 6.03 -9.91 -22.45
N LEU A 125 6.88 -9.72 -21.44
CA LEU A 125 8.18 -9.11 -21.61
C LEU A 125 9.17 -10.24 -21.89
N SER A 126 9.34 -10.59 -23.19
CA SER A 126 10.25 -11.66 -23.62
C SER A 126 11.69 -11.39 -23.15
N PRO A 127 12.43 -12.38 -22.60
CA PRO A 127 13.85 -12.25 -22.32
C PRO A 127 14.65 -12.52 -23.60
N ASP A 128 14.51 -11.68 -24.62
CA ASP A 128 15.39 -11.72 -25.78
C ASP A 128 16.31 -10.51 -25.72
N ILE A 129 17.59 -10.77 -25.42
CA ILE A 129 18.82 -10.12 -25.94
C ILE A 129 19.98 -10.67 -25.09
N PHE A 130 20.59 -11.78 -25.54
CA PHE A 130 22.04 -12.07 -25.57
C PHE A 130 22.25 -13.56 -25.92
N SER A 131 22.01 -13.94 -27.18
CA SER A 131 22.66 -15.11 -27.78
C SER A 131 22.50 -15.10 -29.30
N LYS A 132 23.30 -14.26 -29.96
CA LYS A 132 23.82 -14.42 -31.33
C LYS A 132 25.15 -13.66 -31.27
N ASP A 133 26.29 -14.32 -31.28
CA ASP A 133 26.90 -14.96 -32.45
C ASP A 133 27.35 -16.40 -32.10
N GLY A 134 27.13 -17.45 -32.89
CA GLY A 134 27.50 -17.59 -34.30
C GLY A 134 28.65 -18.60 -34.39
N LEU A 135 28.33 -19.87 -34.67
CA LEU A 135 29.25 -21.00 -34.81
C LEU A 135 30.47 -20.70 -35.71
N GLY A 136 31.65 -21.12 -35.25
CA GLY A 136 32.85 -21.31 -36.07
C GLY A 136 33.71 -22.40 -35.45
N PHE A 137 33.61 -23.62 -36.00
CA PHE A 137 34.53 -24.73 -35.74
C PHE A 137 35.98 -24.32 -36.04
N LEU A 138 36.92 -24.71 -35.18
CA LEU A 138 38.20 -25.32 -35.57
C LEU A 138 38.76 -26.12 -34.39
N LYS A 139 38.76 -27.44 -34.55
CA LYS A 139 39.71 -28.36 -33.92
C LYS A 139 41.03 -28.30 -34.72
N GLU A 140 42.12 -28.70 -34.07
CA GLU A 140 43.55 -28.71 -34.51
C GLU A 140 44.26 -27.39 -34.18
N TYR A 141 45.36 -27.33 -33.43
CA TYR A 141 46.50 -28.22 -33.22
C TYR A 141 46.96 -28.20 -31.75
N LEU A 142 47.54 -29.32 -31.29
CA LEU A 142 48.40 -29.55 -30.10
C LEU A 142 48.44 -28.52 -28.96
#